data_AF-A0A9P9XB79-F1
#
_entry.id   AF-A0A9P9XB79-F1
#
_cell.length_a   1.000
_cell.length_b   1.000
_cell.length_c   1.000
_cell.angle_alpha   90.00
_cell.angle_beta   90.00
_cell.angle_gamma   90.00
#
_symmetry.space_group_name_H-M   'P 1'
#
loop_
_entity.id
_entity.type
_entity.pdbx_description
1 polymer ?
#
loop_
_entity_poly.entity_id
_entity_poly.type
_entity_poly.pdbx_seq_one_letter_code
_entity_poly.pdbx_strand_id
1 'polypeptide(L)'
;MSSLLPGHLLLLVAEHADFAQIQALRATCKTNRALLDSYQHTVTRVNTARYPCAPRNHILASDTREREVLPKDTFDTIRELETRHRHIEDIVHGSYLAFWEEYGLQDANKADTIRSNLKRALWQCSAVADLETHSIRYRDDVVPRRDPCVKSLIHQEIILHDAPPPDGWHLALREVHESNRQDVRFRQIAHVRNDLSTQDLAGIVVLAHLASQGYRRYRAPTTNGLSRPEVIEMGVCMAENTIRHGVFFLYSKVVAGEDDEDGRHHARLLLDDTFDEMRRWEAGDPSVLPGLTMSVASTFCEKIGCEHRDMLDAACTLLRGDVWRPAAEEVEGEEVEPEAGREKPTGEEVEQELDVAEGEGGEQVS
;
A
#
# COMPACT_ATOMS: atom_id res chain seq x y z
N MET A 1 28.43 39.07 1.95
CA MET A 1 29.27 37.87 2.07
C MET A 1 29.06 37.04 0.82
N SER A 2 30.12 36.84 0.02
CA SER A 2 30.12 35.97 -1.16
C SER A 2 30.08 34.49 -0.73
N SER A 3 29.55 33.61 -1.58
CA SER A 3 29.59 32.15 -1.36
C SER A 3 31.04 31.68 -1.21
N LEU A 4 31.30 30.79 -0.24
CA LEU A 4 32.61 30.14 -0.04
C LEU A 4 32.86 28.99 -1.05
N LEU A 5 31.80 28.47 -1.68
CA LEU A 5 31.84 27.39 -2.67
C LEU A 5 31.44 27.92 -4.06
N PRO A 6 32.11 27.47 -5.14
CA PRO A 6 31.60 27.63 -6.50
C PRO A 6 30.14 27.17 -6.62
N GLY A 7 29.32 27.92 -7.33
CA GLY A 7 27.87 27.66 -7.40
C GLY A 7 27.50 26.26 -7.88
N HIS A 8 28.23 25.70 -8.84
CA HIS A 8 28.01 24.33 -9.33
C HIS A 8 28.26 23.26 -8.25
N LEU A 9 29.27 23.45 -7.37
CA LEU A 9 29.51 22.53 -6.26
C LEU A 9 28.40 22.63 -5.21
N LEU A 10 27.88 23.83 -4.95
CA LEU A 10 26.73 24.01 -4.06
C LEU A 10 25.51 23.23 -4.56
N LEU A 11 25.24 23.28 -5.87
CA LEU A 11 24.12 22.56 -6.48
C LEU A 11 24.30 21.03 -6.38
N LEU A 12 25.50 20.52 -6.67
CA LEU A 12 25.80 19.08 -6.51
C LEU A 12 25.60 18.59 -5.07
N VAL A 13 26.01 19.40 -4.08
CA VAL A 13 25.74 19.07 -2.66
C VAL A 13 24.23 19.07 -2.39
N ALA A 14 23.51 20.07 -2.88
CA ALA A 14 22.06 20.19 -2.66
C ALA A 14 21.26 19.04 -3.31
N GLU A 15 21.71 18.50 -4.44
CA GLU A 15 21.09 17.35 -5.11
C GLU A 15 21.05 16.09 -4.22
N HIS A 16 22.01 15.94 -3.30
CA HIS A 16 22.09 14.80 -2.38
C HIS A 16 21.70 15.12 -0.93
N ALA A 17 21.48 16.40 -0.62
CA ALA A 17 21.15 16.87 0.72
C ALA A 17 19.71 16.54 1.13
N ASP A 18 19.48 16.42 2.44
CA ASP A 18 18.11 16.39 2.99
C ASP A 18 17.48 17.79 2.99
N PHE A 19 16.17 17.88 3.25
CA PHE A 19 15.46 19.16 3.27
C PHE A 19 16.09 20.15 4.26
N ALA A 20 16.43 19.70 5.48
CA ALA A 20 16.98 20.57 6.52
C ALA A 20 18.36 21.14 6.12
N GLN A 21 19.20 20.32 5.51
CA GLN A 21 20.50 20.69 4.95
C GLN A 21 20.33 21.70 3.81
N ILE A 22 19.36 21.51 2.91
CA ILE A 22 19.06 22.49 1.86
C ILE A 22 18.64 23.83 2.49
N GLN A 23 17.79 23.83 3.51
CA GLN A 23 17.41 25.07 4.21
C GLN A 23 18.61 25.74 4.88
N ALA A 24 19.51 24.96 5.50
CA ALA A 24 20.74 25.46 6.09
C ALA A 24 21.63 26.12 5.03
N LEU A 25 21.82 25.48 3.86
CA LEU A 25 22.58 26.02 2.74
C LEU A 25 21.96 27.33 2.18
N ARG A 26 20.62 27.42 2.13
CA ARG A 26 19.91 28.65 1.75
C ARG A 26 20.07 29.76 2.80
N ALA A 27 20.22 29.40 4.07
CA ALA A 27 20.35 30.36 5.17
C ALA A 27 21.75 30.98 5.28
N THR A 28 22.80 30.37 4.70
CA THR A 28 24.17 30.86 4.88
C THR A 28 24.42 32.24 4.25
N CYS A 29 23.93 32.50 3.03
CA CYS A 29 24.02 33.81 2.40
C CYS A 29 22.97 34.03 1.29
N LYS A 30 22.73 35.30 0.94
CA LYS A 30 21.76 35.69 -0.10
C LYS A 30 22.07 35.10 -1.47
N THR A 31 23.35 34.96 -1.81
CA THR A 31 23.78 34.38 -3.09
C THR A 31 23.42 32.89 -3.19
N ASN A 32 23.68 32.12 -2.13
CA ASN A 32 23.31 30.70 -2.07
C ASN A 32 21.81 30.51 -2.16
N ARG A 33 21.05 31.32 -1.41
CA ARG A 33 19.59 31.32 -1.50
C ARG A 33 19.11 31.56 -2.92
N ALA A 34 19.58 32.65 -3.55
CA ALA A 34 19.18 32.99 -4.91
C ALA A 34 19.53 31.88 -5.91
N LEU A 35 20.70 31.25 -5.77
CA LEU A 35 21.11 30.15 -6.64
C LEU A 35 20.23 28.92 -6.43
N LEU A 36 20.02 28.47 -5.20
CA LEU A 36 19.20 27.29 -4.89
C LEU A 36 17.73 27.51 -5.26
N ASP A 37 17.20 28.71 -5.05
CA ASP A 37 15.84 29.05 -5.47
C ASP A 37 15.71 29.04 -7.00
N SER A 38 16.73 29.50 -7.73
CA SER A 38 16.74 29.48 -9.21
C SER A 38 16.86 28.07 -9.81
N TYR A 39 17.48 27.15 -9.09
CA TYR A 39 17.70 25.76 -9.53
C TYR A 39 16.85 24.74 -8.74
N GLN A 40 15.84 25.21 -7.99
CA GLN A 40 15.02 24.38 -7.10
C GLN A 40 14.44 23.17 -7.84
N HIS A 41 13.89 23.38 -9.05
CA HIS A 41 13.31 22.33 -9.86
C HIS A 41 14.32 21.22 -10.19
N THR A 42 15.50 21.59 -10.67
CA THR A 42 16.55 20.62 -11.05
C THR A 42 17.07 19.86 -9.85
N VAL A 43 17.39 20.57 -8.76
CA VAL A 43 17.87 19.98 -7.51
C VAL A 43 16.85 18.99 -6.97
N THR A 44 15.58 19.39 -6.91
CA THR A 44 14.51 18.54 -6.39
C THR A 44 14.31 17.30 -7.26
N ARG A 45 14.29 17.45 -8.59
CA ARG A 45 14.10 16.31 -9.50
C ARG A 45 15.18 15.24 -9.32
N VAL A 46 16.44 15.65 -9.16
CA VAL A 46 17.56 14.71 -8.91
C VAL A 46 17.44 14.10 -7.53
N ASN A 47 17.18 14.91 -6.50
CA ASN A 47 17.06 14.46 -5.12
C ASN A 47 15.94 13.43 -4.94
N THR A 48 14.75 13.72 -5.48
CA THR A 48 13.56 12.89 -5.30
C THR A 48 13.62 11.57 -6.06
N ALA A 49 14.51 11.43 -7.04
CA ALA A 49 14.74 10.17 -7.77
C ALA A 49 15.31 9.04 -6.90
N ARG A 50 15.80 9.35 -5.69
CA ARG A 50 16.29 8.33 -4.73
C ARG A 50 15.20 7.55 -4.02
N TYR A 51 13.96 8.06 -4.01
CA TYR A 51 12.84 7.39 -3.34
C TYR A 51 12.22 6.32 -4.26
N PRO A 52 11.64 5.23 -3.71
CA PRO A 52 11.08 4.13 -4.50
C PRO A 52 10.04 4.55 -5.53
N CYS A 53 9.23 5.57 -5.20
CA CYS A 53 8.23 6.16 -6.10
C CYS A 53 8.54 7.64 -6.30
N ALA A 54 9.36 7.96 -7.31
CA ALA A 54 9.66 9.34 -7.65
C ALA A 54 8.39 10.07 -8.16
N PRO A 55 8.09 11.29 -7.65
CA PRO A 55 6.89 12.03 -8.07
C PRO A 55 6.87 12.31 -9.57
N ARG A 56 5.80 11.86 -10.24
CA ARG A 56 5.57 12.18 -11.66
C ARG A 56 4.85 13.52 -11.83
N ASN A 57 4.04 13.90 -10.85
CA ASN A 57 3.25 15.13 -10.79
C ASN A 57 3.34 15.75 -9.38
N HIS A 58 2.47 16.71 -9.08
CA HIS A 58 2.22 17.21 -7.74
C HIS A 58 1.88 16.07 -6.77
N ILE A 59 2.10 16.27 -5.48
CA ILE A 59 1.86 15.25 -4.46
C ILE A 59 0.99 15.81 -3.34
N LEU A 60 0.35 14.94 -2.59
CA LEU A 60 -0.45 15.32 -1.43
C LEU A 60 0.44 15.47 -0.19
N ALA A 61 0.29 16.55 0.54
CA ALA A 61 0.92 16.74 1.84
C ALA A 61 0.34 15.74 2.87
N SER A 62 1.20 15.28 3.79
CA SER A 62 0.81 14.46 4.93
C SER A 62 0.70 15.27 6.23
N ASP A 63 1.14 16.53 6.25
CA ASP A 63 1.24 17.39 7.46
C ASP A 63 0.09 18.41 7.60
N THR A 64 -0.91 18.35 6.73
CA THR A 64 -2.04 19.29 6.71
C THR A 64 -3.37 18.55 6.82
N ARG A 65 -4.32 19.09 7.59
CA ARG A 65 -5.69 18.56 7.71
C ARG A 65 -6.33 18.26 6.37
N GLU A 66 -6.16 19.14 5.40
CA GLU A 66 -6.87 19.09 4.10
C GLU A 66 -6.08 18.35 3.00
N ARG A 67 -4.93 17.77 3.37
CA ARG A 67 -3.95 17.16 2.45
C ARG A 67 -3.68 18.04 1.24
N GLU A 68 -3.12 19.22 1.50
CA GLU A 68 -2.81 20.22 0.47
C GLU A 68 -1.97 19.63 -0.66
N VAL A 69 -2.19 20.12 -1.87
CA VAL A 69 -1.39 19.73 -3.03
C VAL A 69 -0.07 20.49 -3.01
N LEU A 70 1.03 19.76 -2.92
CA LEU A 70 2.39 20.27 -3.01
C LEU A 70 2.83 20.30 -4.49
N PRO A 71 3.31 21.45 -4.99
CA PRO A 71 3.94 21.55 -6.29
C PRO A 71 5.03 20.50 -6.48
N LYS A 72 5.16 20.03 -7.71
CA LYS A 72 6.20 19.09 -8.10
C LYS A 72 7.52 19.86 -8.14
N ASP A 73 8.61 19.16 -7.90
CA ASP A 73 9.96 19.68 -8.07
C ASP A 73 10.25 20.90 -7.16
N THR A 74 9.64 20.92 -5.97
CA THR A 74 9.93 21.90 -4.91
C THR A 74 10.61 21.27 -3.71
N PHE A 75 11.32 22.08 -2.91
CA PHE A 75 11.94 21.59 -1.68
C PHE A 75 10.90 21.05 -0.68
N ASP A 76 9.67 21.53 -0.75
CA ASP A 76 8.57 21.01 0.06
C ASP A 76 8.18 19.58 -0.32
N THR A 77 8.35 19.20 -1.59
CA THR A 77 8.25 17.80 -2.04
C THR A 77 9.29 16.94 -1.36
N ILE A 78 10.55 17.41 -1.23
CA ILE A 78 11.62 16.66 -0.54
C ILE A 78 11.23 16.40 0.91
N ARG A 79 10.79 17.46 1.61
CA ARG A 79 10.30 17.39 3.00
C ARG A 79 9.19 16.37 3.16
N GLU A 80 8.21 16.37 2.26
CA GLU A 80 7.10 15.42 2.29
C GLU A 80 7.57 13.97 2.07
N LEU A 81 8.45 13.71 1.10
CA LEU A 81 8.98 12.36 0.88
C LEU A 81 9.83 11.86 2.07
N GLU A 82 10.58 12.74 2.72
CA GLU A 82 11.29 12.42 3.96
C GLU A 82 10.32 12.06 5.10
N THR A 83 9.22 12.81 5.23
CA THR A 83 8.16 12.52 6.20
C THR A 83 7.48 11.18 5.91
N ARG A 84 7.09 10.91 4.66
CA ARG A 84 6.55 9.62 4.24
C ARG A 84 7.52 8.48 4.54
N HIS A 85 8.81 8.66 4.24
CA HIS A 85 9.83 7.65 4.53
C HIS A 85 9.85 7.31 6.03
N ARG A 86 9.91 8.31 6.91
CA ARG A 86 9.85 8.10 8.36
C ARG A 86 8.57 7.38 8.79
N HIS A 87 7.41 7.82 8.31
CA HIS A 87 6.13 7.18 8.65
C HIS A 87 6.06 5.72 8.19
N ILE A 88 6.61 5.41 7.01
CA ILE A 88 6.70 4.04 6.49
C ILE A 88 7.58 3.18 7.40
N GLU A 89 8.72 3.70 7.85
CA GLU A 89 9.59 3.01 8.81
C GLU A 89 8.85 2.72 10.11
N ASP A 90 8.18 3.72 10.68
CA ASP A 90 7.43 3.58 11.94
C ASP A 90 6.30 2.54 11.83
N ILE A 91 5.55 2.54 10.72
CA ILE A 91 4.47 1.59 10.47
C ILE A 91 5.00 0.16 10.32
N VAL A 92 6.03 -0.04 9.48
CA VAL A 92 6.54 -1.38 9.13
C VAL A 92 7.26 -2.03 10.31
N HIS A 93 7.92 -1.24 11.15
CA HIS A 93 8.56 -1.72 12.37
C HIS A 93 7.63 -1.70 13.59
N GLY A 94 6.44 -1.11 13.47
CA GLY A 94 5.42 -1.05 14.50
C GLY A 94 4.66 -2.36 14.71
N SER A 95 3.94 -2.46 15.83
CA SER A 95 3.17 -3.66 16.19
C SER A 95 1.87 -3.84 15.39
N TYR A 96 1.42 -2.79 14.71
CA TYR A 96 0.16 -2.84 13.98
C TYR A 96 0.20 -3.80 12.79
N LEU A 97 1.28 -3.78 12.00
CA LEU A 97 1.49 -4.72 10.89
C LEU A 97 2.24 -6.00 11.32
N ALA A 98 2.35 -6.29 12.62
CA ALA A 98 3.05 -7.47 13.11
C ALA A 98 2.54 -8.75 12.43
N PHE A 99 3.48 -9.60 11.98
CA PHE A 99 3.22 -10.81 11.22
C PHE A 99 2.48 -11.84 12.08
N TRP A 100 1.25 -12.16 11.71
CA TRP A 100 0.48 -13.26 12.30
C TRP A 100 1.03 -14.58 11.78
N GLU A 101 0.60 -15.71 12.34
CA GLU A 101 0.93 -17.07 11.89
C GLU A 101 0.39 -17.39 10.47
N GLU A 102 0.27 -16.39 9.62
CA GLU A 102 -0.27 -16.48 8.28
C GLU A 102 0.84 -16.84 7.30
N TYR A 103 0.65 -17.97 6.62
CA TYR A 103 1.41 -18.40 5.46
C TYR A 103 2.94 -18.23 5.62
N GLY A 104 3.51 -18.37 6.81
CA GLY A 104 4.95 -18.23 7.04
C GLY A 104 5.51 -16.80 7.04
N LEU A 105 4.68 -15.75 7.21
CA LEU A 105 5.15 -14.36 7.33
C LEU A 105 5.99 -14.10 8.60
N GLN A 106 5.98 -15.02 9.57
CA GLN A 106 6.82 -14.95 10.77
C GLN A 106 8.24 -15.50 10.58
N ASP A 107 8.61 -15.96 9.37
CA ASP A 107 9.96 -16.45 9.12
C ASP A 107 11.00 -15.35 9.35
N ALA A 108 11.75 -15.48 10.45
CA ALA A 108 12.77 -14.53 10.86
C ALA A 108 13.87 -14.37 9.80
N ASN A 109 14.15 -15.40 9.00
CA ASN A 109 15.16 -15.36 7.95
C ASN A 109 14.70 -14.51 6.75
N LYS A 110 13.39 -14.32 6.58
CA LYS A 110 12.78 -13.55 5.48
C LYS A 110 12.26 -12.19 5.94
N ALA A 111 12.34 -11.88 7.24
CA ALA A 111 11.76 -10.67 7.82
C ALA A 111 12.20 -9.39 7.13
N ASP A 112 13.47 -9.26 6.74
CA ASP A 112 13.98 -8.05 6.07
C ASP A 112 13.45 -7.92 4.64
N THR A 113 13.34 -9.02 3.90
CA THR A 113 12.72 -9.06 2.58
C THR A 113 11.24 -8.69 2.65
N ILE A 114 10.51 -9.27 3.60
CA ILE A 114 9.09 -8.98 3.84
C ILE A 114 8.91 -7.50 4.16
N ARG A 115 9.68 -6.96 5.12
CA ARG A 115 9.63 -5.54 5.48
C ARG A 115 9.95 -4.65 4.29
N SER A 116 10.99 -4.96 3.51
CA SER A 116 11.34 -4.19 2.30
C SER A 116 10.18 -4.15 1.29
N ASN A 117 9.53 -5.28 1.05
CA ASN A 117 8.39 -5.36 0.16
C ASN A 117 7.15 -4.61 0.72
N LEU A 118 6.89 -4.65 2.03
CA LEU A 118 5.83 -3.86 2.66
C LEU A 118 6.11 -2.35 2.59
N LYS A 119 7.36 -1.92 2.78
CA LYS A 119 7.77 -0.52 2.58
C LYS A 119 7.50 -0.10 1.14
N ARG A 120 7.85 -0.93 0.16
CA ARG A 120 7.57 -0.69 -1.26
C ARG A 120 6.08 -0.59 -1.54
N ALA A 121 5.26 -1.47 -0.97
CA ALA A 121 3.81 -1.43 -1.10
C ALA A 121 3.22 -0.12 -0.56
N LEU A 122 3.65 0.36 0.60
CA LEU A 122 3.22 1.66 1.15
C LEU A 122 3.62 2.83 0.25
N TRP A 123 4.82 2.79 -0.35
CA TRP A 123 5.23 3.77 -1.36
C TRP A 123 4.31 3.76 -2.59
N GLN A 124 3.93 2.57 -3.08
CA GLN A 124 3.00 2.45 -4.22
C GLN A 124 1.60 2.97 -3.86
N CYS A 125 1.06 2.63 -2.69
CA CYS A 125 -0.23 3.16 -2.25
C CYS A 125 -0.20 4.70 -2.09
N SER A 126 0.95 5.26 -1.68
CA SER A 126 1.11 6.72 -1.60
C SER A 126 1.17 7.36 -2.99
N ALA A 127 1.80 6.69 -3.97
CA ALA A 127 1.77 7.10 -5.37
C ALA A 127 0.36 7.00 -5.99
N VAL A 128 -0.42 5.99 -5.61
CA VAL A 128 -1.84 5.86 -5.98
C VAL A 128 -2.66 7.04 -5.45
N ALA A 129 -2.40 7.47 -4.21
CA ALA A 129 -3.04 8.65 -3.63
C ALA A 129 -2.69 9.93 -4.41
N ASP A 130 -1.42 10.09 -4.80
CA ASP A 130 -0.95 11.26 -5.55
C ASP A 130 -1.58 11.39 -6.95
N LEU A 131 -2.19 10.32 -7.50
CA LEU A 131 -2.97 10.40 -8.75
C LEU A 131 -4.16 11.37 -8.66
N GLU A 132 -4.61 11.70 -7.44
CA GLU A 132 -5.59 12.75 -7.18
C GLU A 132 -5.17 14.10 -7.77
N THR A 133 -3.86 14.38 -7.80
CA THR A 133 -3.33 15.67 -8.24
C THR A 133 -3.18 15.78 -9.76
N HIS A 134 -3.33 14.67 -10.49
CA HIS A 134 -2.94 14.61 -11.91
C HIS A 134 -3.83 15.43 -12.85
N SER A 135 -5.03 15.82 -12.40
CA SER A 135 -5.97 16.67 -13.16
C SER A 135 -5.69 18.15 -12.93
N ILE A 136 -4.87 18.46 -11.92
CA ILE A 136 -4.59 19.82 -11.52
C ILE A 136 -3.46 20.34 -12.39
N ARG A 137 -3.80 21.29 -13.26
CA ARG A 137 -2.83 22.05 -14.05
C ARG A 137 -2.72 23.44 -13.45
N TYR A 138 -1.61 23.73 -12.80
CA TYR A 138 -1.29 25.11 -12.45
C TYR A 138 -0.75 25.83 -13.69
N ARG A 139 -1.05 27.13 -13.79
CA ARG A 139 -0.16 28.02 -14.55
C ARG A 139 1.15 28.13 -13.78
N ASP A 140 2.26 28.30 -14.50
CA ASP A 140 3.62 28.33 -13.94
C ASP A 140 3.82 29.37 -12.81
N ASP A 141 2.88 30.32 -12.64
CA ASP A 141 2.90 31.41 -11.65
C ASP A 141 2.02 31.19 -10.42
N VAL A 142 1.22 30.12 -10.34
CA VAL A 142 0.30 29.88 -9.21
C VAL A 142 0.95 28.95 -8.19
N VAL A 143 1.30 29.51 -7.01
CA VAL A 143 1.75 28.72 -5.86
C VAL A 143 0.53 28.18 -5.11
N PRO A 144 0.31 26.86 -5.03
CA PRO A 144 -1.00 26.29 -4.70
C PRO A 144 -1.39 26.33 -3.21
N ARG A 145 -0.47 26.71 -2.33
CA ARG A 145 -0.60 26.69 -0.86
C ARG A 145 -1.73 27.53 -0.25
N ARG A 146 -2.52 28.26 -1.07
CA ARG A 146 -3.52 29.23 -0.58
C ARG A 146 -4.83 29.23 -1.37
N ASP A 147 -5.01 28.32 -2.31
CA ASP A 147 -6.24 28.28 -3.09
C ASP A 147 -7.21 27.24 -2.48
N PRO A 148 -8.42 27.64 -2.05
CA PRO A 148 -9.43 26.70 -1.56
C PRO A 148 -9.82 25.62 -2.59
N CYS A 149 -9.64 25.88 -3.88
CA CYS A 149 -9.85 24.93 -4.98
C CYS A 149 -8.72 23.89 -5.14
N VAL A 150 -7.65 24.03 -4.35
CA VAL A 150 -6.44 23.18 -4.37
C VAL A 150 -6.42 22.18 -3.22
N LYS A 151 -7.54 22.04 -2.51
CA LYS A 151 -7.74 20.93 -1.59
C LYS A 151 -7.96 19.67 -2.40
N SER A 152 -7.55 18.51 -1.89
CA SER A 152 -7.69 17.29 -2.67
C SER A 152 -9.15 17.05 -3.08
N LEU A 153 -9.29 16.59 -4.33
CA LEU A 153 -10.56 16.34 -5.00
C LEU A 153 -11.35 15.19 -4.37
N ILE A 154 -10.73 14.26 -3.63
CA ILE A 154 -11.47 13.26 -2.85
C ILE A 154 -11.95 13.85 -1.52
N HIS A 155 -11.25 14.85 -0.98
CA HIS A 155 -11.50 15.39 0.36
C HIS A 155 -12.45 16.60 0.39
N GLN A 156 -13.00 17.06 -0.74
CA GLN A 156 -13.96 18.17 -0.71
C GLN A 156 -15.29 17.76 -0.06
N GLU A 157 -15.73 16.50 -0.13
CA GLU A 157 -16.87 15.96 0.65
C GLU A 157 -16.66 16.07 2.16
N ILE A 158 -15.44 15.78 2.62
CA ILE A 158 -15.05 15.91 4.03
C ILE A 158 -15.12 17.37 4.49
N ILE A 159 -14.63 18.28 3.65
CA ILE A 159 -14.72 19.73 3.89
C ILE A 159 -16.17 20.20 3.88
N LEU A 160 -17.01 19.65 2.99
CA LEU A 160 -18.44 19.96 2.91
C LEU A 160 -19.22 19.44 4.13
N HIS A 161 -18.84 18.30 4.70
CA HIS A 161 -19.47 17.73 5.90
C HIS A 161 -19.20 18.60 7.15
N ASP A 162 -18.05 19.24 7.22
CA ASP A 162 -17.67 20.19 8.29
C ASP A 162 -18.17 21.63 8.05
N ALA A 163 -18.67 21.93 6.84
CA ALA A 163 -19.05 23.28 6.45
C ALA A 163 -20.51 23.61 6.87
N PRO A 164 -20.81 24.90 7.18
CA PRO A 164 -22.15 25.31 7.59
C PRO A 164 -23.21 25.08 6.47
N PRO A 165 -24.51 25.00 6.81
CA PRO A 165 -25.60 24.67 5.87
C PRO A 165 -25.69 25.63 4.67
N PRO A 166 -26.27 25.19 3.54
CA PRO A 166 -25.74 25.53 2.22
C PRO A 166 -26.02 26.98 1.80
N ASP A 167 -24.97 27.61 1.27
CA ASP A 167 -25.05 28.68 0.28
C ASP A 167 -24.74 28.13 -1.12
N GLY A 168 -24.80 28.97 -2.16
CA GLY A 168 -24.55 28.55 -3.54
C GLY A 168 -23.13 28.01 -3.82
N TRP A 169 -22.17 28.26 -2.94
CA TRP A 169 -20.79 27.78 -3.08
C TRP A 169 -20.65 26.31 -2.66
N HIS A 170 -21.38 25.87 -1.63
CA HIS A 170 -21.40 24.48 -1.17
C HIS A 170 -21.97 23.53 -2.23
N LEU A 171 -22.99 23.97 -2.97
CA LEU A 171 -23.60 23.19 -4.06
C LEU A 171 -22.68 23.08 -5.28
N ALA A 172 -22.00 24.16 -5.67
CA ALA A 172 -21.05 24.16 -6.78
C ALA A 172 -19.81 23.29 -6.49
N LEU A 173 -19.33 23.28 -5.24
CA LEU A 173 -18.26 22.38 -4.80
C LEU A 173 -18.66 20.91 -4.88
N ARG A 174 -19.92 20.58 -4.51
CA ARG A 174 -20.43 19.20 -4.55
C ARG A 174 -20.47 18.62 -5.97
N GLU A 175 -20.97 19.37 -6.95
CA GLU A 175 -21.03 18.91 -8.34
C GLU A 175 -19.64 18.76 -9.00
N VAL A 176 -18.70 19.66 -8.67
CA VAL A 176 -17.30 19.57 -9.11
C VAL A 176 -16.59 18.40 -8.41
N HIS A 177 -16.95 18.07 -7.18
CA HIS A 177 -16.37 16.95 -6.42
C HIS A 177 -16.79 15.58 -6.97
N GLU A 178 -18.09 15.34 -7.21
CA GLU A 178 -18.60 14.04 -7.66
C GLU A 178 -18.02 13.60 -9.02
N SER A 179 -17.92 14.53 -9.98
CA SER A 179 -17.32 14.29 -11.30
C SER A 179 -15.81 14.05 -11.23
N ASN A 180 -15.09 14.83 -10.42
CA ASN A 180 -13.64 14.67 -10.24
C ASN A 180 -13.27 13.40 -9.48
N ARG A 181 -14.10 12.92 -8.54
CA ARG A 181 -13.88 11.67 -7.79
C ARG A 181 -13.86 10.46 -8.73
N GLN A 182 -14.82 10.35 -9.65
CA GLN A 182 -14.85 9.26 -10.62
C GLN A 182 -13.62 9.25 -11.53
N ASP A 183 -13.19 10.41 -12.02
CA ASP A 183 -11.99 10.54 -12.86
C ASP A 183 -10.70 10.15 -12.12
N VAL A 184 -10.59 10.51 -10.83
CA VAL A 184 -9.49 10.01 -9.99
C VAL A 184 -9.54 8.49 -9.87
N ARG A 185 -10.72 7.92 -9.56
CA ARG A 185 -10.89 6.47 -9.41
C ARG A 185 -10.50 5.70 -10.67
N PHE A 186 -10.91 6.16 -11.85
CA PHE A 186 -10.51 5.54 -13.11
C PHE A 186 -8.99 5.56 -13.30
N ARG A 187 -8.32 6.67 -12.96
CA ARG A 187 -6.86 6.75 -13.03
C ARG A 187 -6.17 5.81 -12.04
N GLN A 188 -6.66 5.71 -10.81
CA GLN A 188 -6.14 4.78 -9.82
C GLN A 188 -6.29 3.32 -10.28
N ILE A 189 -7.46 2.94 -10.79
CA ILE A 189 -7.70 1.59 -11.34
C ILE A 189 -6.79 1.31 -12.54
N ALA A 190 -6.65 2.28 -13.46
CA ALA A 190 -5.78 2.14 -14.61
C ALA A 190 -4.31 1.97 -14.20
N HIS A 191 -3.84 2.71 -13.20
CA HIS A 191 -2.49 2.56 -12.67
C HIS A 191 -2.26 1.18 -12.04
N VAL A 192 -3.21 0.69 -11.22
CA VAL A 192 -3.15 -0.66 -10.64
C VAL A 192 -3.05 -1.75 -11.71
N ARG A 193 -3.84 -1.63 -12.77
CA ARG A 193 -3.85 -2.60 -13.87
C ARG A 193 -2.58 -2.56 -14.71
N ASN A 194 -2.18 -1.37 -15.13
CA ASN A 194 -1.20 -1.20 -16.21
C ASN A 194 0.23 -0.97 -15.72
N ASP A 195 0.41 -0.32 -14.57
CA ASP A 195 1.73 0.17 -14.16
C ASP A 195 2.37 -0.67 -13.04
N LEU A 196 1.57 -1.34 -12.19
CA LEU A 196 2.09 -2.11 -11.07
C LEU A 196 2.59 -3.50 -11.50
N SER A 197 3.77 -3.87 -11.00
CA SER A 197 4.32 -5.21 -11.19
C SER A 197 3.58 -6.25 -10.32
N THR A 198 3.69 -7.53 -10.67
CA THR A 198 3.12 -8.63 -9.86
C THR A 198 3.65 -8.60 -8.42
N GLN A 199 4.92 -8.23 -8.23
CA GLN A 199 5.53 -8.09 -6.90
C GLN A 199 4.94 -6.90 -6.12
N ASP A 200 4.67 -5.77 -6.78
CA ASP A 200 3.99 -4.64 -6.13
C ASP A 200 2.57 -5.00 -5.72
N LEU A 201 1.84 -5.68 -6.61
CA LEU A 201 0.48 -6.14 -6.35
C LEU A 201 0.44 -7.13 -5.17
N ALA A 202 1.35 -8.11 -5.12
CA ALA A 202 1.51 -9.01 -3.98
C ALA A 202 1.75 -8.23 -2.67
N GLY A 203 2.67 -7.25 -2.71
CA GLY A 203 2.93 -6.33 -1.62
C GLY A 203 1.68 -5.64 -1.10
N ILE A 204 0.88 -5.09 -2.02
CA ILE A 204 -0.36 -4.37 -1.68
C ILE A 204 -1.44 -5.33 -1.15
N VAL A 205 -1.58 -6.55 -1.72
CA VAL A 205 -2.52 -7.57 -1.21
C VAL A 205 -2.21 -7.89 0.25
N VAL A 206 -0.94 -8.20 0.56
CA VAL A 206 -0.56 -8.54 1.94
C VAL A 206 -0.68 -7.32 2.86
N LEU A 207 -0.28 -6.13 2.41
CA LEU A 207 -0.45 -4.89 3.19
C LEU A 207 -1.93 -4.62 3.53
N ALA A 208 -2.83 -4.74 2.56
CA ALA A 208 -4.26 -4.55 2.75
C ALA A 208 -4.84 -5.55 3.75
N HIS A 209 -4.42 -6.81 3.65
CA HIS A 209 -4.79 -7.85 4.59
C HIS A 209 -4.30 -7.55 6.01
N LEU A 210 -3.01 -7.23 6.18
CA LEU A 210 -2.43 -6.87 7.48
C LEU A 210 -3.08 -5.62 8.08
N ALA A 211 -3.44 -4.62 7.26
CA ALA A 211 -4.16 -3.43 7.72
C ALA A 211 -5.56 -3.77 8.26
N SER A 212 -6.31 -4.61 7.53
CA SER A 212 -7.61 -5.12 7.99
C SER A 212 -7.48 -5.90 9.31
N GLN A 213 -6.55 -6.85 9.37
CA GLN A 213 -6.31 -7.64 10.59
C GLN A 213 -5.83 -6.77 11.75
N GLY A 214 -4.97 -5.77 11.50
CA GLY A 214 -4.54 -4.78 12.48
C GLY A 214 -5.71 -4.07 13.14
N TYR A 215 -6.67 -3.63 12.34
CA TYR A 215 -7.87 -2.95 12.84
C TYR A 215 -8.72 -3.87 13.72
N ARG A 216 -8.99 -5.10 13.23
CA ARG A 216 -9.82 -6.08 13.94
C ARG A 216 -9.25 -6.38 15.32
N ARG A 217 -7.94 -6.56 15.42
CA ARG A 217 -7.24 -6.78 16.70
C ARG A 217 -7.33 -5.60 17.65
N TYR A 218 -7.10 -4.40 17.11
CA TYR A 218 -7.12 -3.18 17.91
C TYR A 218 -8.52 -2.90 18.49
N ARG A 219 -9.59 -3.14 17.72
CA ARG A 219 -10.98 -2.89 18.15
C ARG A 219 -11.63 -4.03 18.90
N ALA A 220 -11.23 -5.26 18.64
CA ALA A 220 -11.78 -6.47 19.23
C ALA A 220 -10.64 -7.39 19.67
N PRO A 221 -9.95 -7.06 20.78
CA PRO A 221 -8.83 -7.86 21.28
C PRO A 221 -9.27 -9.22 21.85
N THR A 222 -10.57 -9.43 22.05
CA THR A 222 -11.15 -10.71 22.48
C THR A 222 -11.74 -11.45 21.29
N THR A 223 -11.64 -12.78 21.30
CA THR A 223 -12.04 -13.67 20.19
C THR A 223 -13.52 -13.47 19.79
N ASN A 224 -14.39 -13.17 20.75
CA ASN A 224 -15.81 -12.93 20.52
C ASN A 224 -16.10 -11.63 19.74
N GLY A 225 -15.18 -10.66 19.75
CA GLY A 225 -15.34 -9.40 19.03
C GLY A 225 -14.94 -9.46 17.55
N LEU A 226 -14.10 -10.44 17.17
CA LEU A 226 -13.52 -10.53 15.81
C LEU A 226 -14.54 -10.91 14.74
N SER A 227 -15.67 -11.51 15.13
CA SER A 227 -16.76 -11.93 14.26
C SER A 227 -17.89 -10.91 14.17
N ARG A 228 -17.77 -9.76 14.84
CA ARG A 228 -18.78 -8.69 14.77
C ARG A 228 -18.81 -8.10 13.35
N PRO A 229 -19.95 -8.08 12.64
CA PRO A 229 -20.04 -7.60 11.27
C PRO A 229 -19.44 -6.20 11.08
N GLU A 230 -19.72 -5.28 11.99
CA GLU A 230 -19.21 -3.91 11.96
C GLU A 230 -17.68 -3.83 12.09
N VAL A 231 -17.05 -4.78 12.79
CA VAL A 231 -15.58 -4.85 12.92
C VAL A 231 -14.96 -5.39 11.63
N ILE A 232 -15.65 -6.32 10.96
CA ILE A 232 -15.23 -6.89 9.68
C ILE A 232 -15.36 -5.85 8.56
N GLU A 233 -16.53 -5.23 8.43
CA GLU A 233 -16.80 -4.17 7.44
C GLU A 233 -15.79 -3.03 7.57
N MET A 234 -15.50 -2.61 8.79
CA MET A 234 -14.54 -1.54 9.03
C MET A 234 -13.08 -1.98 8.79
N GLY A 235 -12.77 -3.27 8.96
CA GLY A 235 -11.51 -3.85 8.53
C GLY A 235 -11.33 -3.78 6.99
N VAL A 236 -12.40 -4.01 6.23
CA VAL A 236 -12.40 -3.83 4.77
C VAL A 236 -12.20 -2.36 4.41
N CYS A 237 -12.86 -1.43 5.11
CA CYS A 237 -12.66 0.00 4.92
C CYS A 237 -11.21 0.42 5.21
N MET A 238 -10.56 -0.15 6.22
CA MET A 238 -9.14 0.09 6.52
C MET A 238 -8.22 -0.39 5.40
N ALA A 239 -8.47 -1.57 4.85
CA ALA A 239 -7.74 -2.09 3.70
C ALA A 239 -7.88 -1.16 2.48
N GLU A 240 -9.12 -0.81 2.13
CA GLU A 240 -9.43 0.05 1.00
C GLU A 240 -8.77 1.43 1.13
N ASN A 241 -8.87 2.07 2.30
CA ASN A 241 -8.27 3.38 2.56
C ASN A 241 -6.74 3.33 2.57
N THR A 242 -6.14 2.23 3.04
CA THR A 242 -4.68 2.04 2.97
C THR A 242 -4.21 2.02 1.52
N ILE A 243 -4.96 1.41 0.60
CA ILE A 243 -4.63 1.40 -0.83
C ILE A 243 -4.88 2.79 -1.45
N ARG A 244 -6.00 3.44 -1.11
CA ARG A 244 -6.40 4.74 -1.68
C ARG A 244 -5.50 5.89 -1.27
N HIS A 245 -5.11 5.94 0.00
CA HIS A 245 -4.48 7.11 0.61
C HIS A 245 -3.07 6.85 1.15
N GLY A 246 -2.62 5.60 1.08
CA GLY A 246 -1.24 5.22 1.35
C GLY A 246 -0.82 5.44 2.80
N VAL A 247 0.45 5.83 2.96
CA VAL A 247 1.07 5.98 4.27
C VAL A 247 0.38 7.02 5.15
N PHE A 248 -0.12 8.11 4.56
CA PHE A 248 -0.83 9.15 5.30
C PHE A 248 -1.96 8.55 6.13
N PHE A 249 -2.87 7.81 5.47
CA PHE A 249 -4.04 7.27 6.16
C PHE A 249 -3.64 6.31 7.27
N LEU A 250 -2.75 5.36 6.97
CA LEU A 250 -2.38 4.34 7.93
C LEU A 250 -1.62 4.95 9.13
N TYR A 251 -0.69 5.87 8.87
CA TYR A 251 0.06 6.54 9.92
C TYR A 251 -0.87 7.39 10.79
N SER A 252 -1.64 8.29 10.15
CA SER A 252 -2.57 9.17 10.85
C SER A 252 -3.66 8.40 11.59
N LYS A 253 -4.06 7.20 11.14
CA LYS A 253 -5.08 6.42 11.85
C LYS A 253 -4.54 5.61 13.02
N VAL A 254 -3.30 5.12 12.92
CA VAL A 254 -2.79 4.05 13.78
C VAL A 254 -1.62 4.49 14.66
N VAL A 255 -0.69 5.24 14.10
CA VAL A 255 0.60 5.56 14.73
C VAL A 255 0.59 6.96 15.30
N ALA A 256 -0.04 7.91 14.60
CA ALA A 256 -0.20 9.27 15.05
C ALA A 256 -0.74 9.30 16.48
N GLY A 257 0.08 9.85 17.39
CA GLY A 257 -0.28 10.04 18.78
C GLY A 257 -1.29 11.16 18.95
N GLU A 258 -1.42 11.66 20.18
CA GLU A 258 -2.33 12.78 20.47
C GLU A 258 -1.98 14.08 19.73
N ASP A 259 -0.72 14.21 19.33
CA ASP A 259 -0.14 15.43 18.75
C ASP A 259 -0.52 15.68 17.27
N ASP A 260 -1.12 14.71 16.56
CA ASP A 260 -1.63 14.86 15.20
C ASP A 260 -3.15 14.64 15.17
N GLU A 261 -3.88 15.54 15.84
CA GLU A 261 -5.35 15.52 15.90
C GLU A 261 -5.97 15.73 14.51
N ASP A 262 -5.42 16.65 13.72
CA ASP A 262 -5.92 16.98 12.39
C ASP A 262 -5.81 15.78 11.43
N GLY A 263 -4.64 15.12 11.37
CA GLY A 263 -4.47 13.91 10.56
C GLY A 263 -5.39 12.78 11.00
N ARG A 264 -5.53 12.55 12.31
CA ARG A 264 -6.44 11.52 12.88
C ARG A 264 -7.90 11.78 12.56
N HIS A 265 -8.33 13.02 12.68
CA HIS A 265 -9.69 13.44 12.37
C HIS A 265 -9.98 13.19 10.88
N HIS A 266 -9.06 13.60 10.02
CA HIS A 266 -9.19 13.40 8.58
C HIS A 266 -9.22 11.91 8.19
N ALA A 267 -8.33 11.10 8.76
CA ALA A 267 -8.32 9.66 8.55
C ALA A 267 -9.59 8.96 9.08
N ARG A 268 -10.29 9.55 10.06
CA ARG A 268 -11.61 9.06 10.49
C ARG A 268 -12.69 9.36 9.45
N LEU A 269 -12.71 10.57 8.90
CA LEU A 269 -13.71 10.96 7.91
C LEU A 269 -13.56 10.14 6.61
N LEU A 270 -12.32 9.89 6.17
CA LEU A 270 -12.04 8.97 5.06
C LEU A 270 -12.60 7.56 5.27
N LEU A 271 -12.55 7.08 6.52
CA LEU A 271 -13.04 5.78 6.89
C LEU A 271 -14.58 5.73 6.85
N ASP A 272 -15.23 6.76 7.39
CA ASP A 272 -16.69 6.90 7.39
C ASP A 272 -17.23 7.04 5.94
N ASP A 273 -16.58 7.86 5.10
CA ASP A 273 -16.92 8.01 3.67
C ASP A 273 -16.81 6.70 2.89
N THR A 274 -15.77 5.91 3.16
CA THR A 274 -15.55 4.62 2.50
C THR A 274 -16.62 3.62 2.92
N PHE A 275 -17.03 3.64 4.18
CA PHE A 275 -18.09 2.79 4.70
C PHE A 275 -19.44 3.10 4.03
N ASP A 276 -19.76 4.37 3.87
CA ASP A 276 -20.97 4.80 3.16
C ASP A 276 -20.92 4.48 1.66
N GLU A 277 -19.76 4.65 1.01
CA GLU A 277 -19.56 4.22 -0.38
C GLU A 277 -19.75 2.70 -0.55
N MET A 278 -19.23 1.89 0.37
CA MET A 278 -19.41 0.44 0.34
C MET A 278 -20.88 0.04 0.45
N ARG A 279 -21.64 0.66 1.36
CA ARG A 279 -23.09 0.41 1.49
C ARG A 279 -23.87 0.78 0.25
N ARG A 280 -23.50 1.88 -0.42
CA ARG A 280 -24.11 2.27 -1.71
C ARG A 280 -23.80 1.27 -2.81
N TRP A 281 -22.56 0.80 -2.89
CA TRP A 281 -22.18 -0.27 -3.82
C TRP A 281 -22.99 -1.54 -3.60
N GLU A 282 -23.12 -1.99 -2.34
CA GLU A 282 -23.92 -3.17 -1.97
C GLU A 282 -25.41 -3.01 -2.29
N ALA A 283 -25.94 -1.78 -2.19
CA ALA A 283 -27.30 -1.44 -2.60
C ALA A 283 -27.49 -1.38 -4.13
N GLY A 284 -26.42 -1.58 -4.92
CA GLY A 284 -26.46 -1.60 -6.37
C GLY A 284 -26.46 -0.20 -7.01
N ASP A 285 -25.94 0.81 -6.33
CA ASP A 285 -25.80 2.17 -6.88
C ASP A 285 -24.85 2.16 -8.10
N PRO A 286 -25.34 2.44 -9.33
CA PRO A 286 -24.52 2.39 -10.53
C PRO A 286 -23.49 3.53 -10.62
N SER A 287 -23.59 4.54 -9.74
CA SER A 287 -22.63 5.65 -9.68
C SER A 287 -21.36 5.31 -8.91
N VAL A 288 -21.38 4.22 -8.12
CA VAL A 288 -20.22 3.77 -7.33
C VAL A 288 -19.37 2.83 -8.17
N LEU A 289 -18.06 3.03 -8.13
CA LEU A 289 -17.09 2.18 -8.84
C LEU A 289 -16.57 1.08 -7.92
N PRO A 290 -16.03 -0.03 -8.48
CA PRO A 290 -15.35 -1.04 -7.68
C PRO A 290 -14.24 -0.46 -6.80
N GLY A 291 -14.08 -1.03 -5.61
CA GLY A 291 -12.97 -0.71 -4.72
C GLY A 291 -11.61 -1.02 -5.36
N LEU A 292 -10.55 -0.35 -4.89
CA LEU A 292 -9.19 -0.68 -5.30
C LEU A 292 -8.79 -2.04 -4.75
N THR A 293 -9.32 -2.45 -3.60
CA THR A 293 -9.10 -3.79 -3.06
C THR A 293 -9.53 -4.85 -4.06
N MET A 294 -10.72 -4.69 -4.67
CA MET A 294 -11.19 -5.59 -5.73
C MET A 294 -10.33 -5.49 -6.99
N SER A 295 -9.93 -4.27 -7.38
CA SER A 295 -9.11 -4.04 -8.58
C SER A 295 -7.71 -4.63 -8.45
N VAL A 296 -7.07 -4.50 -7.28
CA VAL A 296 -5.77 -5.10 -6.95
C VAL A 296 -5.89 -6.61 -6.93
N ALA A 297 -6.89 -7.16 -6.23
CA ALA A 297 -7.10 -8.60 -6.11
C ALA A 297 -7.29 -9.27 -7.48
N SER A 298 -8.20 -8.74 -8.30
CA SER A 298 -8.47 -9.24 -9.65
C SER A 298 -7.23 -9.14 -10.55
N THR A 299 -6.57 -7.99 -10.59
CA THR A 299 -5.37 -7.78 -11.41
C THR A 299 -4.23 -8.71 -10.98
N PHE A 300 -4.05 -8.92 -9.67
CA PHE A 300 -3.03 -9.82 -9.15
C PHE A 300 -3.30 -11.27 -9.55
N CYS A 301 -4.52 -11.77 -9.31
CA CYS A 301 -4.93 -13.12 -9.68
C CYS A 301 -4.77 -13.36 -11.18
N GLU A 302 -5.18 -12.40 -12.01
CA GLU A 302 -5.04 -12.46 -13.47
C GLU A 302 -3.57 -12.52 -13.90
N LYS A 303 -2.70 -11.69 -13.32
CA LYS A 303 -1.27 -11.65 -13.70
C LYS A 303 -0.49 -12.89 -13.26
N ILE A 304 -0.87 -13.51 -12.14
CA ILE A 304 -0.15 -14.67 -11.58
C ILE A 304 -0.80 -16.01 -11.92
N GLY A 305 -2.04 -16.00 -12.43
CA GLY A 305 -2.78 -17.21 -12.77
C GLY A 305 -3.28 -18.00 -11.55
N CYS A 306 -3.66 -17.33 -10.46
CA CYS A 306 -4.24 -17.99 -9.28
C CYS A 306 -5.74 -17.71 -9.12
N GLU A 307 -6.45 -18.60 -8.42
CA GLU A 307 -7.81 -18.34 -7.99
C GLU A 307 -7.84 -17.37 -6.79
N HIS A 308 -8.97 -16.71 -6.57
CA HIS A 308 -9.11 -15.75 -5.46
C HIS A 308 -8.91 -16.40 -4.07
N ARG A 309 -9.24 -17.69 -3.92
CA ARG A 309 -9.04 -18.44 -2.68
C ARG A 309 -7.57 -18.63 -2.32
N ASP A 310 -6.70 -18.73 -3.33
CA ASP A 310 -5.25 -18.97 -3.19
C ASP A 310 -4.46 -17.65 -3.21
N MET A 311 -5.14 -16.53 -3.44
CA MET A 311 -4.56 -15.21 -3.64
C MET A 311 -3.64 -14.76 -2.50
N LEU A 312 -4.09 -14.93 -1.25
CA LEU A 312 -3.31 -14.48 -0.10
C LEU A 312 -2.05 -15.32 0.10
N ASP A 313 -2.13 -16.64 -0.12
CA ASP A 313 -0.99 -17.53 -0.05
C ASP A 313 0.04 -17.21 -1.14
N ALA A 314 -0.43 -17.03 -2.37
CA ALA A 314 0.40 -16.60 -3.50
C ALA A 314 1.09 -15.25 -3.24
N ALA A 315 0.35 -14.28 -2.73
CA ALA A 315 0.89 -12.96 -2.40
C ALA A 315 1.92 -13.04 -1.26
N CYS A 316 1.66 -13.80 -0.20
CA CYS A 316 2.61 -14.03 0.90
C CYS A 316 3.88 -14.72 0.41
N THR A 317 3.76 -15.71 -0.48
CA THR A 317 4.90 -16.42 -1.09
C THR A 317 5.80 -15.47 -1.87
N LEU A 318 5.22 -14.64 -2.75
CA LEU A 318 5.98 -13.61 -3.46
C LEU A 318 6.57 -12.55 -2.52
N LEU A 319 5.86 -12.18 -1.46
CA LEU A 319 6.34 -11.20 -0.48
C LEU A 319 7.60 -11.67 0.27
N ARG A 320 7.73 -12.98 0.51
CA ARG A 320 8.96 -13.59 1.06
C ARG A 320 10.09 -13.70 0.04
N GLY A 321 9.82 -13.39 -1.22
CA GLY A 321 10.75 -13.56 -2.34
C GLY A 321 10.85 -15.00 -2.83
N ASP A 322 9.88 -15.84 -2.50
CA ASP A 322 9.79 -17.21 -3.00
C ASP A 322 9.02 -17.23 -4.34
N VAL A 323 9.11 -18.35 -5.07
CA VAL A 323 8.41 -18.53 -6.35
C VAL A 323 7.05 -19.17 -6.10
N TRP A 324 5.98 -18.51 -6.54
CA TRP A 324 4.65 -19.12 -6.54
C TRP A 324 4.52 -20.15 -7.66
N ARG A 325 3.99 -21.33 -7.35
CA ARG A 325 3.58 -22.34 -8.33
C ARG A 325 2.14 -22.73 -8.05
N PRO A 326 1.24 -22.71 -9.04
CA PRO A 326 -0.11 -23.22 -8.86
C PRO A 326 -0.05 -24.70 -8.48
N ALA A 327 -0.90 -25.13 -7.54
CA ALA A 327 -0.96 -26.52 -7.07
C ALA A 327 -1.20 -27.55 -8.20
N ALA A 328 -1.70 -27.13 -9.37
CA ALA A 328 -1.85 -27.99 -10.54
C ALA A 328 -0.51 -28.42 -11.18
N GLU A 329 0.60 -27.71 -10.93
CA GLU A 329 1.93 -28.05 -11.47
C GLU A 329 2.72 -29.02 -10.57
N GLU A 330 2.35 -29.18 -9.30
CA GLU A 330 3.05 -30.11 -8.38
C GLU A 330 2.73 -31.59 -8.67
N VAL A 331 1.65 -31.87 -9.39
CA VAL A 331 1.21 -33.25 -9.71
C VAL A 331 1.97 -33.86 -10.91
N GLU A 332 2.67 -33.07 -11.71
CA GLU A 332 3.44 -33.58 -12.87
C GLU A 332 4.95 -33.77 -12.59
N GLY A 333 5.42 -33.50 -11.36
CA GLY A 333 6.84 -33.48 -11.01
C GLY A 333 7.38 -34.66 -10.18
N GLU A 334 6.52 -35.49 -9.59
CA GLU A 334 6.91 -36.67 -8.81
C GLU A 334 6.50 -37.95 -9.54
N GLU A 335 7.32 -38.41 -10.51
CA GLU A 335 7.49 -39.84 -10.86
C GLU A 335 8.53 -39.98 -11.98
N VAL A 336 9.81 -39.84 -11.63
CA VAL A 336 10.88 -40.57 -12.34
C VAL A 336 11.92 -40.99 -11.32
N GLU A 337 11.70 -42.15 -10.69
CA GLU A 337 12.81 -42.87 -10.05
C GLU A 337 13.84 -43.28 -11.12
N PRO A 338 15.14 -43.08 -10.89
CA PRO A 338 16.16 -43.61 -11.78
C PRO A 338 16.36 -45.10 -11.47
N GLU A 339 16.03 -45.97 -12.42
CA GLU A 339 16.47 -47.38 -12.40
C GLU A 339 18.00 -47.44 -12.38
N ALA A 340 18.58 -47.58 -11.19
CA ALA A 340 19.98 -47.93 -10.97
C ALA A 340 20.05 -49.42 -10.63
N GLY A 341 20.82 -50.15 -11.45
CA GLY A 341 20.83 -51.59 -11.54
C GLY A 341 21.07 -52.36 -10.23
N ARG A 342 20.49 -53.57 -10.20
CA ARG A 342 20.96 -54.65 -9.35
C ARG A 342 21.07 -55.94 -10.14
N GLU A 343 22.29 -56.45 -10.13
CA GLU A 343 22.76 -57.68 -10.73
C GLU A 343 21.99 -58.90 -10.21
N LYS A 344 21.80 -59.89 -11.10
CA LYS A 344 21.40 -61.26 -10.75
C LYS A 344 22.44 -61.90 -9.83
N PRO A 345 22.00 -62.79 -8.94
CA PRO A 345 22.45 -64.17 -9.12
C PRO A 345 21.34 -65.23 -8.89
N THR A 346 21.41 -66.28 -9.72
CA THR A 346 21.15 -67.73 -9.48
C THR A 346 20.15 -68.09 -8.37
N GLY A 347 19.01 -68.73 -8.61
CA GLY A 347 18.86 -70.02 -9.30
C GLY A 347 18.79 -71.15 -8.26
N GLU A 348 17.58 -71.63 -7.95
CA GLU A 348 17.20 -73.05 -7.73
C GLU A 348 15.79 -73.12 -7.12
N GLU A 349 14.95 -73.92 -7.77
CA GLU A 349 13.59 -74.30 -7.39
C GLU A 349 13.64 -75.35 -6.28
N VAL A 350 12.77 -75.26 -5.26
CA VAL A 350 12.19 -76.45 -4.60
C VAL A 350 10.79 -76.09 -4.07
N GLU A 351 9.79 -76.77 -4.62
CA GLU A 351 8.42 -76.90 -4.11
C GLU A 351 8.39 -77.69 -2.78
N GLN A 352 7.50 -77.32 -1.84
CA GLN A 352 6.79 -78.30 -1.00
C GLN A 352 5.59 -77.69 -0.24
N GLU A 353 4.40 -77.99 -0.79
CA GLU A 353 3.18 -78.54 -0.17
C GLU A 353 2.84 -78.40 1.34
N LEU A 354 1.55 -78.04 1.57
CA LEU A 354 0.58 -78.51 2.59
C LEU A 354 0.83 -78.08 4.07
N ASP A 355 -0.13 -77.76 4.94
CA ASP A 355 -1.58 -77.98 5.00
C ASP A 355 -2.21 -77.09 6.11
N VAL A 356 -3.47 -76.71 5.91
CA VAL A 356 -4.62 -76.60 6.85
C VAL A 356 -4.41 -76.23 8.34
N ALA A 357 -5.10 -75.17 8.80
CA ALA A 357 -6.04 -75.24 9.94
C ALA A 357 -6.92 -73.98 10.07
N GLU A 358 -8.22 -74.19 9.94
CA GLU A 358 -9.31 -73.29 10.34
C GLU A 358 -9.34 -73.08 11.86
N GLY A 359 -9.88 -71.94 12.29
CA GLY A 359 -10.18 -71.64 13.69
C GLY A 359 -11.02 -70.38 13.83
N GLU A 360 -12.34 -70.54 13.69
CA GLU A 360 -13.36 -69.56 14.08
C GLU A 360 -13.24 -69.17 15.57
N GLY A 361 -13.72 -67.97 15.93
CA GLY A 361 -14.26 -67.76 17.28
C GLY A 361 -14.22 -66.34 17.85
N GLY A 362 -15.40 -65.70 17.89
CA GLY A 362 -15.88 -64.86 19.00
C GLY A 362 -15.41 -63.40 19.02
N GLU A 363 -16.23 -62.41 18.64
CA GLU A 363 -17.31 -61.76 19.42
C GLU A 363 -16.92 -61.12 20.77
N GLN A 364 -17.24 -59.82 20.82
CA GLN A 364 -17.79 -59.02 21.92
C GLN A 364 -16.87 -58.53 23.06
N VAL A 365 -16.65 -57.21 23.12
CA VAL A 365 -17.38 -56.19 23.92
C VAL A 365 -16.94 -56.20 25.39
N SER A 366 -16.27 -55.11 25.77
CA SER A 366 -16.57 -54.29 26.95
C SER A 366 -15.94 -52.92 26.78
#